data_AF-A0A0G0Q2H8-F1
#
_entry.id   AF-A0A0G0Q2H8-F1
#
_cell.length_a   1.000
_cell.length_b   1.000
_cell.length_c   1.000
_cell.angle_alpha   90.00
_cell.angle_beta   90.00
_cell.angle_gamma   90.00
#
_symmetry.space_group_name_H-M   'P 1'
#
loop_
_entity.id
_entity.type
_entity.pdbx_description
1 polymer ?
#
loop_
_entity_poly.entity_id
_entity_poly.type
_entity_poly.pdbx_seq_one_letter_code
_entity_poly.pdbx_strand_id
1 'polypeptide(L)' 'MSKTITLSDKNFEVEVLKSDLPILVDFWAPWCGPCKMMSPVLDDLSEQFDGKM' A
#
# COMPACT_ATOMS: atom_id res chain seq x y z
N MET A 1 -10.44 8.23 -3.88
CA MET A 1 -9.25 8.40 -4.76
C MET A 1 -8.16 7.65 -4.03
N SER A 2 -7.68 6.51 -4.54
CA SER A 2 -6.80 5.63 -3.78
C SER A 2 -5.59 6.40 -3.24
N LYS A 3 -5.38 6.34 -1.92
CA LYS A 3 -4.27 7.02 -1.22
C LYS A 3 -2.98 6.18 -1.25
N THR A 4 -2.95 5.12 -2.04
CA THR A 4 -1.80 4.22 -2.14
C THR A 4 -0.66 4.84 -2.96
N ILE A 5 0.58 4.51 -2.58
CA ILE A 5 1.80 4.90 -3.28
C ILE A 5 2.37 3.65 -3.95
N THR A 6 2.68 3.74 -5.25
CA THR A 6 3.35 2.64 -5.95
C THR A 6 4.81 2.58 -5.52
N LEU A 7 5.20 1.44 -4.95
CA LEU A 7 6.57 1.17 -4.54
C LEU A 7 7.39 0.56 -5.68
N SER A 8 8.68 0.85 -5.61
CA SER A 8 9.76 0.32 -6.44
C SER A 8 11.02 0.25 -5.59
N ASP A 9 12.04 -0.45 -6.08
CA ASP A 9 13.32 -0.54 -5.38
C ASP A 9 13.94 0.84 -5.09
N LYS A 10 13.62 1.86 -5.91
CA LYS A 10 14.18 3.22 -5.78
C LYS A 10 13.59 4.02 -4.63
N ASN A 11 12.33 3.77 -4.25
CA ASN A 11 11.64 4.55 -3.23
C ASN A 11 11.32 3.74 -1.96
N PHE A 12 11.53 2.43 -1.95
CA PHE A 12 11.23 1.59 -0.79
C PHE A 12 11.97 2.03 0.49
N GLU A 13 13.25 2.41 0.39
CA GLU A 13 14.01 2.87 1.56
C GLU A 13 13.40 4.14 2.17
N VAL A 14 12.98 5.08 1.33
CA VAL A 14 12.47 6.39 1.78
C VAL A 14 11.03 6.25 2.28
N GLU A 15 10.16 5.60 1.50
CA GLU A 15 8.72 5.54 1.78
C GLU A 15 8.35 4.51 2.85
N VAL A 16 9.15 3.43 2.99
CA VAL A 16 8.83 2.32 3.91
C VAL A 16 9.82 2.28 5.07
N LEU A 17 11.12 2.18 4.81
CA LEU A 17 12.11 1.92 5.86
C LEU A 17 12.38 3.15 6.75
N LYS A 18 12.18 4.36 6.22
CA LYS A 18 12.36 5.64 6.95
C LYS A 18 11.03 6.26 7.41
N SER A 19 9.91 5.54 7.29
CA SER A 19 8.62 6.04 7.74
C SER A 19 8.56 6.09 9.27
N ASP A 20 8.07 7.21 9.81
CA ASP A 20 7.75 7.36 11.24
C ASP A 20 6.44 6.66 11.62
N LEU A 21 5.64 6.26 10.64
CA LEU A 21 4.36 5.57 10.80
C LEU A 21 4.45 4.12 10.32
N PRO A 22 3.67 3.18 10.90
CA PRO A 22 3.57 1.82 10.37
C PRO A 22 3.03 1.81 8.94
N ILE A 23 3.66 1.03 8.07
CA ILE A 23 3.28 0.90 6.65
C ILE A 23 2.78 -0.50 6.37
N LEU A 24 1.61 -0.59 5.73
CA LEU A 24 1.09 -1.83 5.13
C LEU A 24 1.52 -1.89 3.66
N VAL A 25 2.25 -2.94 3.29
CA VAL A 25 2.73 -3.13 1.91
C VAL A 25 1.97 -4.26 1.22
N ASP A 26 1.35 -3.94 0.07
CA ASP A 26 0.75 -4.92 -0.83
C ASP A 26 1.75 -5.38 -1.89
N PHE A 27 2.24 -6.62 -1.75
CA PHE A 27 3.06 -7.26 -2.77
C PHE A 27 2.17 -7.97 -3.79
N TRP A 28 1.91 -7.30 -4.90
CA TRP A 28 0.98 -7.77 -5.94
C TRP A 28 1.64 -7.89 -7.31
N ALA A 29 0.89 -8.44 -8.28
CA ALA A 29 1.26 -8.43 -9.69
C ALA A 29 0.02 -8.34 -10.59
N PRO A 30 0.13 -7.78 -11.82
CA PRO A 30 -1.00 -7.65 -12.77
C PRO A 30 -1.65 -8.97 -13.19
N TRP A 31 -0.97 -10.10 -13.00
CA TRP A 31 -1.46 -11.44 -13.30
C TRP A 31 -1.93 -12.20 -12.05
N CYS A 32 -1.82 -11.61 -10.86
CA CYS A 32 -2.28 -12.23 -9.61
C CYS A 32 -3.79 -12.04 -9.45
N GLY A 33 -4.56 -13.08 -9.75
CA GLY A 33 -6.02 -13.10 -9.57
C GLY A 33 -6.47 -12.79 -8.13
N PRO A 34 -5.94 -13.48 -7.11
CA PRO A 34 -6.28 -13.20 -5.71
C PRO A 34 -5.95 -11.77 -5.28
N CYS A 35 -4.82 -11.22 -5.70
CA CYS A 35 -4.40 -9.86 -5.33
C CYS A 35 -5.41 -8.82 -5.85
N LYS A 36 -5.88 -8.96 -7.09
CA LYS A 36 -6.89 -8.07 -7.66
C LYS A 36 -8.22 -8.08 -6.89
N MET A 37 -8.60 -9.24 -6.33
CA MET A 37 -9.80 -9.32 -5.50
C MET A 37 -9.63 -8.59 -4.17
N MET A 38 -8.40 -8.45 -3.67
CA MET A 38 -8.08 -7.75 -2.42
C MET A 38 -7.85 -6.26 -2.59
N SER A 39 -7.49 -5.78 -3.78
CA SER A 39 -7.25 -4.36 -4.04
C SER A 39 -8.37 -3.43 -3.54
N PRO A 40 -9.67 -3.70 -3.76
CA PRO A 40 -10.74 -2.84 -3.25
C PRO A 40 -10.78 -2.76 -1.71
N VAL A 41 -10.47 -3.87 -1.04
CA VAL A 41 -10.45 -3.90 0.43
C VAL A 41 -9.27 -3.09 0.96
N LEU A 42 -8.11 -3.18 0.30
CA LEU A 42 -6.93 -2.39 0.65
C LEU A 42 -7.13 -0.90 0.39
N ASP A 43 -7.82 -0.54 -0.69
CA ASP A 43 -8.22 0.84 -0.99
C ASP A 43 -9.13 1.40 0.12
N ASP A 44 -10.16 0.67 0.52
CA ASP A 44 -11.06 1.06 1.61
C ASP A 44 -10.32 1.22 2.95
N LEU A 45 -9.38 0.31 3.25
CA LEU A 45 -8.55 0.40 4.45
C LEU A 45 -7.63 1.64 4.42
N SER A 46 -7.08 1.98 3.25
CA SER A 46 -6.21 3.16 3.10
C SER A 46 -6.93 4.47 3.45
N GLU A 47 -8.23 4.56 3.15
CA GLU A 47 -9.06 5.72 3.51
C GLU A 47 -9.42 5.72 5.01
N GLN A 48 -9.70 4.54 5.58
CA GLN A 48 -10.09 4.43 6.99
C GLN A 48 -8.94 4.74 7.97
N PHE A 49 -7.73 4.30 7.63
CA PHE A 49 -6.52 4.44 8.43
C PHE A 49 -5.66 5.64 8.05
N ASP A 50 -6.17 6.50 7.18
CA ASP A 50 -5.44 7.69 6.76
C ASP A 50 -5.10 8.62 7.94
N GLY A 51 -3.80 8.86 8.16
CA GLY A 51 -3.29 9.69 9.25
C GLY A 51 -3.57 9.12 10.65
N LYS A 52 -3.96 7.85 10.73
CA LYS A 52 -4.25 7.15 11.98
C LYS A 52 -3.23 6.03 12.18
N MET A 53 -2.22 6.32 13.00
CA MET A 53 -1.42 5.37 13.80
C MET A 53 -0.44 6.16 14.67
#